data_AF-A0A1M3TYZ8-F1
#
_entry.id   AF-A0A1M3TYZ8-F1
#
_cell.length_a   1.000
_cell.length_b   1.000
_cell.length_c   1.000
_cell.angle_alpha   90.00
_cell.angle_beta   90.00
_cell.angle_gamma   90.00
#
_symmetry.space_group_name_H-M   'P 1'
#
loop_
_entity.id
_entity.type
_entity.pdbx_description
1 polymer ?
#
loop_
_entity_poly.entity_id
_entity_poly.type
_entity_poly.pdbx_seq_one_letter_code
_entity_poly.pdbx_strand_id
1 'polypeptide(L)'
;MAPLVPSQEELDRRRIVDINPETVSNIPSTDFPGHWPGESHEWSLEKFKNDLKIDFHRNERFEASFSLIGVDASIANAFRRILMAEVPSIAIEYVFVHNNTSVIQDEVLAQRLGLIPLKGSVEGINWMRWFKKPTDDDPNGSNPADYNTIVLRLDVECTKNPNADPEEDDPRKLYKNAHVYAKDITFHPVGRQEQFFAGDDAIQPVNPDILVAKLRPGQSIEMELHCIKGIGADHAKFSPVATATYRLLPDIKILRPIIGDDAKKFAKCFPSGVIGLEKVTREEAKQKDSGYEGHEGELKAVVVDPFKDTVSRECLRHEEFQGKVKLGRVRDHFIFNIESVGQFESDTLFLESVKVLKLKCARWKRGLTDLMR
;
A
#
# COMPACT_ATOMS: atom_id res chain seq x y z
N MET A 1 -38.50 -18.22 -24.90
CA MET A 1 -38.64 -17.41 -23.67
C MET A 1 -38.14 -16.01 -24.01
N ALA A 2 -38.90 -14.96 -23.68
CA ALA A 2 -38.39 -13.59 -23.85
C ALA A 2 -37.09 -13.44 -23.05
N PRO A 3 -36.07 -12.72 -23.57
CA PRO A 3 -34.87 -12.46 -22.78
C PRO A 3 -35.28 -11.71 -21.51
N LEU A 4 -35.04 -12.34 -20.35
CA LEU A 4 -35.19 -11.70 -19.05
C LEU A 4 -34.14 -10.60 -18.97
N VAL A 5 -34.52 -9.37 -19.33
CA VAL A 5 -33.68 -8.20 -19.11
C VAL A 5 -33.74 -7.90 -17.61
N PRO A 6 -32.63 -8.01 -16.86
CA PRO A 6 -32.61 -7.69 -15.45
C PRO A 6 -32.95 -6.22 -15.23
N SER A 7 -33.66 -5.90 -14.16
CA SER A 7 -33.85 -4.50 -13.74
C SER A 7 -32.52 -3.92 -13.25
N GLN A 8 -32.37 -2.59 -13.32
CA GLN A 8 -31.19 -1.91 -12.81
C GLN A 8 -30.97 -2.19 -11.31
N GLU A 9 -32.05 -2.25 -10.53
CA GLU A 9 -32.01 -2.59 -9.10
C GLU A 9 -31.42 -3.99 -8.84
N GLU A 10 -31.74 -4.96 -9.70
CA GLU A 10 -31.20 -6.31 -9.59
C GLU A 10 -29.71 -6.34 -9.92
N LEU A 11 -29.28 -5.62 -10.96
CA LEU A 11 -27.87 -5.47 -11.31
C LEU A 11 -27.07 -4.79 -10.18
N ASP A 12 -27.62 -3.72 -9.61
CA ASP A 12 -26.98 -3.02 -8.49
C ASP A 12 -26.90 -3.91 -7.25
N ARG A 13 -27.96 -4.69 -6.96
CA ARG A 13 -27.96 -5.66 -5.85
C ARG A 13 -26.86 -6.71 -6.01
N ARG A 14 -26.68 -7.25 -7.22
CA ARG A 14 -25.66 -8.28 -7.50
C ARG A 14 -24.24 -7.77 -7.27
N ARG A 15 -24.01 -6.47 -7.45
CA ARG A 15 -22.71 -5.81 -7.20
C ARG A 15 -22.44 -5.57 -5.72
N ILE A 16 -23.40 -5.74 -4.81
CA ILE A 16 -23.20 -5.50 -3.38
C ILE A 16 -22.84 -6.79 -2.65
N VAL A 17 -21.69 -6.79 -2.00
CA VAL A 17 -21.34 -7.78 -0.97
C VAL A 17 -22.10 -7.40 0.30
N ASP A 18 -22.98 -8.27 0.78
CA ASP A 18 -23.83 -7.98 1.94
C ASP A 18 -23.07 -8.19 3.25
N ILE A 19 -23.23 -7.24 4.18
CA ILE A 19 -22.66 -7.30 5.54
C ILE A 19 -23.81 -7.52 6.52
N ASN A 20 -23.93 -8.76 7.01
CA ASN A 20 -24.91 -9.14 8.03
C ASN A 20 -24.27 -9.06 9.44
N PRO A 21 -25.06 -9.20 10.52
CA PRO A 21 -24.52 -9.16 11.89
C PRO A 21 -23.41 -10.19 12.10
N GLU A 22 -23.69 -11.45 11.75
CA GLU A 22 -22.79 -12.59 11.99
C GLU A 22 -22.04 -13.06 10.74
N THR A 23 -22.52 -12.73 9.54
CA THR A 23 -22.01 -13.30 8.29
C THR A 23 -21.78 -12.25 7.21
N VAL A 24 -21.02 -12.61 6.18
CA VAL A 24 -20.89 -11.85 4.94
C VAL A 24 -21.42 -12.73 3.81
N SER A 25 -22.31 -12.19 2.97
CA SER A 25 -22.90 -12.91 1.85
C SER A 25 -22.65 -12.22 0.51
N ASN A 26 -22.93 -12.92 -0.59
CA ASN A 26 -22.68 -12.45 -1.95
C ASN A 26 -21.19 -12.09 -2.22
N ILE A 27 -20.28 -12.93 -1.74
CA ILE A 27 -18.83 -12.74 -1.87
C ILE A 27 -18.28 -12.99 -3.28
N PRO A 28 -18.62 -14.10 -3.98
CA PRO A 28 -17.97 -14.42 -5.24
C PRO A 28 -18.39 -13.47 -6.36
N SER A 29 -17.49 -13.32 -7.34
CA SER A 29 -17.85 -12.70 -8.62
C SER A 29 -18.76 -13.64 -9.41
N THR A 30 -19.84 -13.11 -9.96
CA THR A 30 -20.88 -13.86 -10.68
C THR A 30 -20.99 -13.43 -12.15
N ASP A 31 -20.12 -12.51 -12.58
CA ASP A 31 -20.23 -11.81 -13.85
C ASP A 31 -19.47 -12.58 -14.94
N PHE A 32 -19.80 -13.87 -15.07
CA PHE A 32 -19.18 -14.79 -16.00
C PHE A 32 -20.20 -15.37 -16.98
N PRO A 33 -19.78 -15.73 -18.21
CA PRO A 33 -20.68 -16.34 -19.19
C PRO A 33 -21.39 -17.58 -18.66
N GLY A 34 -22.70 -17.64 -18.88
CA GLY A 34 -23.54 -18.77 -18.48
C GLY A 34 -24.01 -18.77 -17.01
N HIS A 35 -23.65 -17.76 -16.22
CA HIS A 35 -24.14 -17.66 -14.84
C HIS A 35 -25.56 -17.09 -14.76
N TRP A 36 -25.85 -16.04 -15.53
CA TRP A 36 -27.15 -15.37 -15.54
C TRP A 36 -27.92 -15.67 -16.84
N PRO A 37 -29.18 -16.15 -16.76
CA PRO A 37 -30.00 -16.37 -17.96
C PRO A 37 -30.26 -15.07 -18.71
N GLY A 38 -30.02 -15.05 -20.01
CA GLY A 38 -30.26 -13.87 -20.86
C GLY A 38 -29.12 -12.84 -20.90
N GLU A 39 -28.00 -13.11 -20.21
CA GLU A 39 -26.81 -12.26 -20.20
C GLU A 39 -25.60 -13.04 -20.75
N SER A 40 -24.76 -12.38 -21.55
CA SER A 40 -23.58 -13.01 -22.15
C SER A 40 -22.35 -12.96 -21.22
N HIS A 41 -22.08 -11.82 -20.57
CA HIS A 41 -20.87 -11.57 -19.77
C HIS A 41 -19.54 -11.95 -20.45
N GLU A 42 -19.52 -12.10 -21.78
CA GLU A 42 -18.30 -12.37 -22.53
C GLU A 42 -17.30 -11.22 -22.40
N TRP A 43 -16.02 -11.57 -22.47
CA TRP A 43 -14.96 -10.58 -22.39
C TRP A 43 -15.03 -9.62 -23.58
N SER A 44 -15.18 -8.32 -23.28
CA SER A 44 -15.15 -7.24 -24.26
C SER A 44 -14.21 -6.14 -23.81
N LEU A 45 -13.18 -5.88 -24.63
CA LEU A 45 -12.20 -4.84 -24.36
C LEU A 45 -12.84 -3.45 -24.36
N GLU A 46 -13.79 -3.19 -25.27
CA GLU A 46 -14.47 -1.89 -25.35
C GLU A 46 -15.37 -1.65 -24.15
N LYS A 47 -16.07 -2.68 -23.66
CA LYS A 47 -16.83 -2.60 -22.41
C LYS A 47 -15.90 -2.29 -21.24
N PHE A 48 -14.80 -3.04 -21.11
CA PHE A 48 -13.81 -2.82 -20.05
C PHE A 48 -13.23 -1.41 -20.06
N LYS A 49 -12.89 -0.86 -21.24
CA LYS A 49 -12.39 0.53 -21.36
C LYS A 49 -13.40 1.58 -20.91
N ASN A 50 -14.69 1.37 -21.18
CA ASN A 50 -15.73 2.32 -20.80
C ASN A 50 -16.07 2.25 -19.30
N ASP A 51 -15.98 1.06 -18.72
CA ASP A 51 -16.30 0.82 -17.31
C ASP A 51 -15.14 1.17 -16.36
N LEU A 52 -13.89 0.99 -16.81
CA LEU A 52 -12.69 1.27 -16.02
C LEU A 52 -12.56 2.77 -15.70
N LYS A 53 -12.59 3.11 -14.41
CA LYS A 53 -12.35 4.47 -13.92
C LYS A 53 -11.33 4.47 -12.79
N ILE A 54 -10.49 5.50 -12.77
CA ILE A 54 -9.48 5.71 -11.73
C ILE A 54 -9.62 7.13 -11.21
N ASP A 55 -10.00 7.26 -9.94
CA ASP A 55 -10.22 8.57 -9.29
C ASP A 55 -9.26 8.72 -8.11
N PHE A 56 -8.33 9.68 -8.17
CA PHE A 56 -7.40 9.95 -7.09
C PHE A 56 -8.07 10.80 -5.99
N HIS A 57 -7.96 10.35 -4.74
CA HIS A 57 -8.42 11.08 -3.55
C HIS A 57 -7.26 11.83 -2.89
N ARG A 58 -6.08 11.20 -2.87
CA ARG A 58 -4.83 11.74 -2.33
C ARG A 58 -3.69 11.27 -3.21
N ASN A 59 -2.80 12.18 -3.61
CA ASN A 59 -1.61 11.86 -4.36
C ASN A 59 -0.44 12.69 -3.82
N GLU A 60 0.17 12.19 -2.75
CA GLU A 60 1.38 12.76 -2.16
C GLU A 60 2.59 11.92 -2.57
N ARG A 61 3.80 12.37 -2.21
CA ARG A 61 5.05 11.71 -2.62
C ARG A 61 5.17 10.27 -2.12
N PHE A 62 4.76 10.02 -0.87
CA PHE A 62 4.90 8.72 -0.21
C PHE A 62 3.56 8.03 0.05
N GLU A 63 2.44 8.65 -0.27
CA GLU A 63 1.11 8.09 -0.05
C GLU A 63 0.19 8.44 -1.22
N ALA A 64 -0.35 7.41 -1.87
CA ALA A 64 -1.38 7.55 -2.91
C ALA A 64 -2.63 6.77 -2.50
N SER A 65 -3.77 7.44 -2.52
CA SER A 65 -5.08 6.85 -2.30
C SER A 65 -6.00 7.16 -3.48
N PHE A 66 -6.55 6.13 -4.11
CA PHE A 66 -7.39 6.25 -5.30
C PHE A 66 -8.44 5.15 -5.39
N SER A 67 -9.56 5.44 -6.06
CA SER A 67 -10.56 4.46 -6.46
C SER A 67 -10.14 3.79 -7.77
N LEU A 68 -10.15 2.47 -7.81
CA LEU A 68 -10.08 1.64 -9.01
C LEU A 68 -11.45 0.97 -9.21
N ILE A 69 -12.18 1.43 -10.22
CA ILE A 69 -13.58 1.06 -10.47
C ILE A 69 -13.67 0.24 -11.77
N GLY A 70 -14.52 -0.79 -11.78
CA GLY A 70 -14.78 -1.59 -12.98
C GLY A 70 -13.79 -2.73 -13.22
N VAL A 71 -13.02 -3.11 -12.20
CA VAL A 71 -12.13 -4.28 -12.23
C VAL A 71 -12.65 -5.39 -11.33
N ASP A 72 -12.22 -6.63 -11.58
CA ASP A 72 -12.47 -7.75 -10.68
C ASP A 72 -11.43 -7.82 -9.55
N ALA A 73 -11.81 -8.45 -8.44
CA ALA A 73 -10.94 -8.65 -7.28
C ALA A 73 -9.65 -9.40 -7.62
N SER A 74 -9.66 -10.29 -8.62
CA SER A 74 -8.46 -11.00 -9.09
C SER A 74 -7.38 -10.06 -9.61
N ILE A 75 -7.76 -9.05 -10.42
CA ILE A 75 -6.85 -8.06 -11.00
C ILE A 75 -6.38 -7.08 -9.92
N ALA A 76 -7.30 -6.56 -9.11
CA ALA A 76 -6.96 -5.67 -7.99
C ALA A 76 -5.98 -6.35 -7.02
N ASN A 77 -6.24 -7.60 -6.63
CA ASN A 77 -5.35 -8.36 -5.76
C ASN A 77 -4.01 -8.71 -6.43
N ALA A 78 -3.99 -8.93 -7.74
CA ALA A 78 -2.74 -9.11 -8.48
C ALA A 78 -1.84 -7.86 -8.36
N PHE A 79 -2.38 -6.66 -8.58
CA PHE A 79 -1.62 -5.41 -8.40
C PHE A 79 -1.12 -5.26 -6.97
N ARG A 80 -1.98 -5.49 -5.97
CA ARG A 80 -1.58 -5.45 -4.55
C ARG A 80 -0.42 -6.40 -4.24
N ARG A 81 -0.47 -7.65 -4.74
CA ARG A 81 0.58 -8.65 -4.53
C ARG A 81 1.88 -8.26 -5.22
N ILE A 82 1.80 -7.76 -6.44
CA ILE A 82 2.96 -7.33 -7.22
C ILE A 82 3.65 -6.15 -6.53
N LEU A 83 2.89 -5.15 -6.07
CA LEU A 83 3.41 -4.02 -5.31
C LEU A 83 4.25 -4.45 -4.11
N MET A 84 3.76 -5.44 -3.34
CA MET A 84 4.44 -5.89 -2.13
C MET A 84 5.64 -6.79 -2.42
N ALA A 85 5.57 -7.64 -3.45
CA ALA A 85 6.47 -8.78 -3.58
C ALA A 85 7.31 -8.81 -4.87
N GLU A 86 6.95 -8.08 -5.91
CA GLU A 86 7.55 -8.27 -7.24
C GLU A 86 8.05 -6.99 -7.91
N VAL A 87 7.66 -5.81 -7.41
CA VAL A 87 8.29 -4.57 -7.83
C VAL A 87 9.73 -4.56 -7.30
N PRO A 88 10.74 -4.47 -8.18
CA PRO A 88 12.13 -4.55 -7.77
C PRO A 88 12.59 -3.26 -7.11
N SER A 89 13.42 -3.40 -6.08
CA SER A 89 14.02 -2.29 -5.33
C SER A 89 15.49 -2.59 -5.03
N ILE A 90 16.24 -1.58 -4.56
CA ILE A 90 17.61 -1.76 -4.07
C ILE A 90 17.62 -1.78 -2.53
N ALA A 91 18.41 -2.67 -1.95
CA ALA A 91 18.67 -2.74 -0.51
C ALA A 91 20.06 -3.33 -0.24
N ILE A 92 20.59 -3.11 0.97
CA ILE A 92 21.86 -3.68 1.42
C ILE A 92 21.71 -5.20 1.59
N GLU A 93 22.58 -5.96 0.93
CA GLU A 93 22.58 -7.43 0.98
C GLU A 93 23.82 -7.97 1.66
N TYR A 94 25.00 -7.55 1.22
CA TYR A 94 26.26 -8.02 1.77
C TYR A 94 26.89 -6.93 2.64
N VAL A 95 27.31 -7.31 3.83
CA VAL A 95 27.98 -6.44 4.80
C VAL A 95 29.35 -7.03 5.08
N PHE A 96 30.39 -6.32 4.69
CA PHE A 96 31.78 -6.68 4.92
C PHE A 96 32.25 -5.91 6.15
N VAL A 97 32.44 -6.64 7.26
CA VAL A 97 32.89 -6.06 8.52
C VAL A 97 34.42 -6.05 8.54
N HIS A 98 35.00 -4.85 8.60
CA HIS A 98 36.44 -4.67 8.78
C HIS A 98 36.80 -4.61 10.26
N ASN A 99 36.04 -3.82 11.02
CA ASN A 99 36.20 -3.69 12.46
C ASN A 99 34.87 -3.32 13.12
N ASN A 100 34.41 -4.08 14.10
CA ASN A 100 33.28 -3.72 14.95
C ASN A 100 33.65 -3.97 16.40
N THR A 101 33.85 -2.89 17.16
CA THR A 101 34.09 -2.92 18.61
C THR A 101 32.89 -2.39 19.41
N SER A 102 31.73 -2.23 18.73
CA SER A 102 30.49 -1.83 19.36
C SER A 102 29.90 -2.96 20.22
N VAL A 103 28.84 -2.64 20.96
CA VAL A 103 28.12 -3.62 21.78
C VAL A 103 27.18 -4.50 20.93
N ILE A 104 26.79 -4.04 19.74
CA ILE A 104 25.86 -4.74 18.86
C ILE A 104 26.64 -5.78 18.06
N GLN A 105 26.17 -7.03 18.07
CA GLN A 105 26.75 -8.11 17.31
C GLN A 105 26.66 -7.87 15.80
N ASP A 106 27.62 -8.39 15.05
CA ASP A 106 27.76 -8.17 13.61
C ASP A 106 26.51 -8.57 12.83
N GLU A 107 25.92 -9.74 13.15
CA GLU A 107 24.73 -10.25 12.48
C GLU A 107 23.49 -9.37 12.72
N VAL A 108 23.34 -8.84 13.93
CA VAL A 108 22.23 -7.94 14.29
C VAL A 108 22.40 -6.59 13.62
N LEU A 109 23.64 -6.07 13.60
CA LEU A 109 23.95 -4.81 12.95
C LEU A 109 23.75 -4.91 11.42
N ALA A 110 24.23 -5.99 10.79
CA ALA A 110 24.03 -6.26 9.38
C ALA A 110 22.53 -6.38 9.03
N GLN A 111 21.73 -7.06 9.85
CA GLN A 111 20.28 -7.15 9.66
C GLN A 111 19.62 -5.77 9.72
N ARG A 112 20.00 -4.91 10.68
CA ARG A 112 19.47 -3.54 10.79
C ARG A 112 19.83 -2.71 9.57
N LEU A 113 21.08 -2.76 9.12
CA LEU A 113 21.55 -2.06 7.93
C LEU A 113 20.78 -2.49 6.68
N GLY A 114 20.52 -3.80 6.53
CA GLY A 114 19.71 -4.37 5.45
C GLY A 114 18.28 -3.80 5.36
N LEU A 115 17.71 -3.37 6.47
CA LEU A 115 16.33 -2.85 6.55
C LEU A 115 16.23 -1.33 6.35
N ILE A 116 17.34 -0.62 6.17
CA ILE A 116 17.32 0.83 5.91
C ILE A 116 16.87 1.06 4.47
N PRO A 117 15.73 1.73 4.23
CA PRO A 117 15.31 2.04 2.88
C PRO A 117 16.24 3.08 2.26
N LEU A 118 16.70 2.82 1.04
CA LEU A 118 17.56 3.70 0.26
C LEU A 118 16.75 4.40 -0.84
N LYS A 119 17.10 5.64 -1.15
CA LYS A 119 16.63 6.39 -2.33
C LYS A 119 17.79 6.69 -3.26
N GLY A 120 17.46 7.00 -4.51
CA GLY A 120 18.36 7.48 -5.54
C GLY A 120 17.63 7.62 -6.87
N SER A 121 18.35 7.93 -7.95
CA SER A 121 17.75 8.06 -9.28
C SER A 121 16.95 6.82 -9.69
N VAL A 122 15.67 7.01 -10.01
CA VAL A 122 14.78 5.97 -10.54
C VAL A 122 15.30 5.43 -11.87
N GLU A 123 15.88 6.30 -12.71
CA GLU A 123 16.52 5.90 -13.97
C GLU A 123 17.75 5.02 -13.69
N GLY A 124 18.58 5.41 -12.73
CA GLY A 124 19.73 4.61 -12.30
C GLY A 124 19.34 3.22 -11.79
N ILE A 125 18.31 3.14 -10.94
CA ILE A 125 17.77 1.86 -10.42
C ILE A 125 17.22 0.98 -11.56
N ASN A 126 16.59 1.59 -12.56
CA ASN A 126 16.09 0.88 -13.74
C ASN A 126 17.21 0.42 -14.68
N TRP A 127 18.28 1.20 -14.80
CA TRP A 127 19.50 0.86 -15.55
C TRP A 127 20.26 -0.32 -14.93
N MET A 128 20.26 -0.42 -13.59
CA MET A 128 20.91 -1.52 -12.88
C MET A 128 20.37 -2.90 -13.28
N ARG A 129 21.30 -3.83 -13.45
CA ARG A 129 21.03 -5.25 -13.72
C ARG A 129 20.98 -6.05 -12.43
N TRP A 130 20.35 -7.21 -12.52
CA TRP A 130 20.26 -8.16 -11.42
C TRP A 130 21.64 -8.74 -11.09
N PHE A 131 21.99 -8.70 -9.81
CA PHE A 131 23.12 -9.46 -9.28
C PHE A 131 22.67 -10.91 -9.10
N LYS A 132 23.33 -11.86 -9.77
CA LYS A 132 23.06 -13.30 -9.57
C LYS A 132 23.87 -13.80 -8.39
N LYS A 133 23.19 -14.15 -7.31
CA LYS A 133 23.81 -14.82 -6.15
C LYS A 133 24.35 -16.18 -6.60
N PRO A 134 25.55 -16.59 -6.17
CA PRO A 134 26.03 -17.96 -6.38
C PRO A 134 25.06 -18.96 -5.74
N THR A 135 24.76 -20.05 -6.43
CA THR A 135 23.95 -21.16 -5.91
C THR A 135 24.71 -22.48 -6.08
N ASP A 136 24.26 -23.54 -5.42
CA ASP A 136 24.85 -24.88 -5.59
C ASP A 136 24.86 -25.32 -7.07
N ASP A 137 23.86 -24.91 -7.84
CA ASP A 137 23.71 -25.20 -9.28
C ASP A 137 24.53 -24.25 -10.19
N ASP A 138 24.81 -23.02 -9.74
CA ASP A 138 25.62 -22.03 -10.46
C ASP A 138 26.59 -21.33 -9.49
N PRO A 139 27.73 -21.98 -9.19
CA PRO A 139 28.68 -21.50 -8.19
C PRO A 139 29.43 -20.23 -8.61
N ASN A 140 29.39 -19.85 -9.89
CA ASN A 140 30.11 -18.70 -10.40
C ASN A 140 29.32 -17.38 -10.24
N GLY A 141 27.98 -17.44 -10.13
CA GLY A 141 27.13 -16.27 -9.91
C GLY A 141 27.44 -15.08 -10.84
N SER A 142 27.24 -13.87 -10.36
CA SER A 142 27.76 -12.65 -10.99
C SER A 142 28.82 -12.00 -10.11
N ASN A 143 29.88 -11.46 -10.73
CA ASN A 143 30.84 -10.63 -10.00
C ASN A 143 30.25 -9.23 -9.74
N PRO A 144 30.57 -8.59 -8.60
CA PRO A 144 30.22 -7.20 -8.36
C PRO A 144 30.82 -6.29 -9.43
N ALA A 145 29.98 -5.42 -10.00
CA ALA A 145 30.34 -4.48 -11.06
C ALA A 145 29.49 -3.20 -10.97
N ASP A 146 29.92 -2.15 -11.69
CA ASP A 146 29.25 -0.84 -11.71
C ASP A 146 27.75 -0.90 -12.05
N TYR A 147 27.35 -1.86 -12.88
CA TYR A 147 25.97 -2.00 -13.35
C TYR A 147 25.09 -2.90 -12.49
N ASN A 148 25.60 -3.60 -11.46
CA ASN A 148 24.81 -4.54 -10.66
C ASN A 148 24.91 -4.37 -9.14
N THR A 149 25.93 -3.66 -8.64
CA THR A 149 26.21 -3.54 -7.21
C THR A 149 26.57 -2.10 -6.86
N ILE A 150 25.92 -1.55 -5.85
CA ILE A 150 26.22 -0.23 -5.27
C ILE A 150 27.03 -0.44 -3.99
N VAL A 151 28.08 0.36 -3.80
CA VAL A 151 28.93 0.31 -2.60
C VAL A 151 28.64 1.50 -1.69
N LEU A 152 28.30 1.22 -0.44
CA LEU A 152 28.20 2.19 0.64
C LEU A 152 29.24 1.85 1.72
N ARG A 153 29.59 2.83 2.56
CA ARG A 153 30.46 2.62 3.72
C ARG A 153 29.87 3.22 4.97
N LEU A 154 30.17 2.58 6.09
CA LEU A 154 29.90 3.10 7.43
C LEU A 154 31.21 3.04 8.21
N ASP A 155 31.79 4.21 8.46
CA ASP A 155 33.05 4.37 9.18
C ASP A 155 32.87 5.43 10.26
N VAL A 156 32.70 4.98 11.50
CA VAL A 156 32.41 5.84 12.64
C VAL A 156 33.19 5.40 13.87
N GLU A 157 33.97 6.32 14.43
CA GLU A 157 34.62 6.19 15.73
C GLU A 157 33.99 7.14 16.76
N CYS A 158 33.71 6.63 17.95
CA CYS A 158 33.22 7.43 19.07
C CYS A 158 34.37 7.95 19.93
N THR A 159 34.39 9.26 20.17
CA THR A 159 35.43 9.93 20.97
C THR A 159 34.82 10.81 22.05
N LYS A 160 35.59 11.10 23.12
CA LYS A 160 35.15 12.04 24.15
C LYS A 160 35.10 13.46 23.57
N ASN A 161 34.06 14.21 23.92
CA ASN A 161 33.99 15.62 23.57
C ASN A 161 34.72 16.46 24.64
N PRO A 162 35.87 17.09 24.33
CA PRO A 162 36.61 17.89 25.31
C PRO A 162 35.87 19.17 25.74
N ASN A 163 34.87 19.60 24.97
CA ASN A 163 34.11 20.83 25.22
C ASN A 163 32.76 20.56 25.92
N ALA A 164 32.53 19.34 26.39
CA ALA A 164 31.30 19.02 27.12
C ALA A 164 31.31 19.70 28.50
N ASP A 165 30.14 20.16 28.93
CA ASP A 165 29.97 20.71 30.28
C ASP A 165 30.25 19.61 31.33
N PRO A 166 30.99 19.89 32.42
CA PRO A 166 31.23 18.92 33.49
C PRO A 166 29.96 18.34 34.12
N GLU A 167 28.83 19.05 34.07
CA GLU A 167 27.54 18.58 34.59
C GLU A 167 26.61 18.03 33.49
N GLU A 168 27.09 17.85 32.26
CA GLU A 168 26.26 17.32 31.18
C GLU A 168 26.07 15.80 31.30
N ASP A 169 24.81 15.35 31.30
CA ASP A 169 24.47 13.93 31.35
C ASP A 169 24.11 13.34 29.98
N ASP A 170 23.80 14.16 28.96
CA ASP A 170 23.42 13.66 27.63
C ASP A 170 24.62 13.03 26.89
N PRO A 171 24.59 11.71 26.58
CA PRO A 171 25.65 11.04 25.83
C PRO A 171 25.93 11.67 24.47
N ARG A 172 24.96 12.35 23.86
CA ARG A 172 25.10 13.01 22.55
C ARG A 172 25.99 14.26 22.61
N LYS A 173 26.10 14.89 23.78
CA LYS A 173 26.94 16.07 24.00
C LYS A 173 28.25 15.71 24.66
N LEU A 174 28.23 14.73 25.57
CA LEU A 174 29.42 14.17 26.22
C LEU A 174 30.39 13.53 25.22
N TYR A 175 29.88 12.91 24.17
CA TYR A 175 30.68 12.15 23.22
C TYR A 175 30.37 12.60 21.78
N LYS A 176 31.40 12.63 20.95
CA LYS A 176 31.25 12.76 19.51
C LYS A 176 30.89 11.39 18.93
N ASN A 177 29.90 11.36 18.04
CA ASN A 177 29.43 10.16 17.35
C ASN A 177 28.96 9.02 18.27
N ALA A 178 28.43 9.36 19.47
CA ALA A 178 27.86 8.37 20.37
C ALA A 178 26.64 7.65 19.77
N HIS A 179 25.88 8.32 18.90
CA HIS A 179 24.76 7.73 18.17
C HIS A 179 25.11 7.72 16.69
N VAL A 180 25.07 6.54 16.09
CA VAL A 180 25.27 6.33 14.66
C VAL A 180 23.91 6.29 13.99
N TYR A 181 23.69 7.14 13.00
CA TYR A 181 22.46 7.26 12.25
C TYR A 181 22.65 6.82 10.80
N ALA A 182 21.56 6.61 10.08
CA ALA A 182 21.63 6.19 8.68
C ALA A 182 22.36 7.22 7.81
N LYS A 183 22.24 8.52 8.09
CA LYS A 183 22.99 9.58 7.38
C LYS A 183 24.51 9.46 7.44
N ASP A 184 25.04 8.69 8.40
CA ASP A 184 26.47 8.44 8.52
C ASP A 184 26.96 7.41 7.48
N ILE A 185 26.03 6.78 6.74
CA ILE A 185 26.34 5.90 5.61
C ILE A 185 26.69 6.74 4.38
N THR A 186 27.89 6.56 3.85
CA THR A 186 28.40 7.30 2.68
C THR A 186 28.33 6.45 1.42
N PHE A 187 27.93 7.06 0.31
CA PHE A 187 27.93 6.41 -1.01
C PHE A 187 29.27 6.57 -1.71
N HIS A 188 29.80 5.46 -2.24
CA HIS A 188 31.05 5.40 -2.98
C HIS A 188 30.75 4.94 -4.42
N PRO A 189 30.48 5.88 -5.35
CA PRO A 189 30.16 5.54 -6.73
C PRO A 189 31.35 4.86 -7.41
N VAL A 190 31.05 3.88 -8.28
CA VAL A 190 32.05 3.17 -9.08
C VAL A 190 31.68 3.26 -10.57
N GLY A 191 32.67 3.59 -11.40
CA GLY A 191 32.53 3.57 -12.86
C GLY A 191 31.42 4.49 -13.36
N ARG A 192 30.43 3.94 -14.09
CA ARG A 192 29.35 4.74 -14.69
C ARG A 192 28.27 5.19 -13.71
N GLN A 193 28.33 4.76 -12.45
CA GLN A 193 27.34 5.13 -11.44
C GLN A 193 27.27 6.64 -11.20
N GLU A 194 28.38 7.36 -11.33
CA GLU A 194 28.43 8.83 -11.19
C GLU A 194 27.52 9.55 -12.18
N GLN A 195 27.20 8.93 -13.32
CA GLN A 195 26.32 9.51 -14.34
C GLN A 195 24.85 9.45 -13.94
N PHE A 196 24.47 8.48 -13.09
CA PHE A 196 23.08 8.24 -12.70
C PHE A 196 22.80 8.67 -11.26
N PHE A 197 23.78 8.54 -10.36
CA PHE A 197 23.63 8.74 -8.92
C PHE A 197 24.53 9.90 -8.48
N ALA A 198 24.08 11.13 -8.69
CA ALA A 198 24.80 12.34 -8.31
C ALA A 198 23.87 13.39 -7.67
N GLY A 199 24.44 14.27 -6.85
CA GLY A 199 23.69 15.32 -6.17
C GLY A 199 22.57 14.75 -5.29
N ASP A 200 21.36 15.29 -5.43
CA ASP A 200 20.19 14.83 -4.67
C ASP A 200 19.73 13.41 -5.05
N ASP A 201 20.09 12.95 -6.24
CA ASP A 201 19.78 11.62 -6.78
C ASP A 201 20.84 10.56 -6.43
N ALA A 202 21.89 10.94 -5.67
CA ALA A 202 22.85 10.01 -5.13
C ALA A 202 22.17 8.96 -4.24
N ILE A 203 22.76 7.76 -4.16
CA ILE A 203 22.26 6.74 -3.26
C ILE A 203 22.45 7.20 -1.82
N GLN A 204 21.34 7.27 -1.08
CA GLN A 204 21.36 7.69 0.31
C GLN A 204 20.14 7.10 1.06
N PRO A 205 20.17 7.01 2.39
CA PRO A 205 19.00 6.61 3.15
C PRO A 205 17.81 7.53 2.88
N VAL A 206 16.60 6.96 2.80
CA VAL A 206 15.37 7.75 2.69
C VAL A 206 15.19 8.62 3.94
N ASN A 207 15.34 8.00 5.12
CA ASN A 207 15.25 8.69 6.40
C ASN A 207 16.66 8.75 7.04
N PRO A 208 17.28 9.95 7.10
CA PRO A 208 18.64 10.12 7.60
C PRO A 208 18.77 9.85 9.12
N ASP A 209 17.68 9.94 9.87
CA ASP A 209 17.69 9.91 11.34
C ASP A 209 17.37 8.52 11.92
N ILE A 210 17.36 7.47 11.10
CA ILE A 210 17.25 6.08 11.58
C ILE A 210 18.48 5.76 12.43
N LEU A 211 18.27 5.45 13.71
CA LEU A 211 19.34 5.05 14.61
C LEU A 211 19.84 3.64 14.26
N VAL A 212 21.11 3.53 13.90
CA VAL A 212 21.78 2.28 13.55
C VAL A 212 22.35 1.61 14.79
N ALA A 213 23.22 2.32 15.51
CA ALA A 213 23.94 1.83 16.68
C ALA A 213 24.19 2.95 17.70
N LYS A 214 24.53 2.55 18.93
CA LYS A 214 25.01 3.46 19.99
C LYS A 214 26.39 3.00 20.44
N LEU A 215 27.31 3.94 20.54
CA LEU A 215 28.72 3.72 20.86
C LEU A 215 29.10 4.42 22.18
N ARG A 216 30.27 4.05 22.69
CA ARG A 216 31.01 4.73 23.75
C ARG A 216 32.45 5.02 23.31
N PRO A 217 33.14 5.97 23.94
CA PRO A 217 34.49 6.35 23.54
C PRO A 217 35.44 5.15 23.44
N GLY A 218 36.18 5.06 22.34
CA GLY A 218 37.07 3.95 22.02
C GLY A 218 36.42 2.80 21.26
N GLN A 219 35.12 2.87 21.00
CA GLN A 219 34.42 1.97 20.09
C GLN A 219 34.33 2.57 18.68
N SER A 220 34.44 1.70 17.68
CA SER A 220 34.36 2.00 16.26
C SER A 220 33.56 0.95 15.50
N ILE A 221 33.00 1.39 14.37
CA ILE A 221 32.35 0.56 13.36
C ILE A 221 32.96 0.94 12.01
N GLU A 222 33.53 -0.04 11.32
CA GLU A 222 34.07 0.08 9.97
C GLU A 222 33.52 -1.06 9.12
N MET A 223 32.64 -0.73 8.17
CA MET A 223 31.94 -1.68 7.32
C MET A 223 31.79 -1.18 5.88
N GLU A 224 31.93 -2.09 4.93
CA GLU A 224 31.56 -1.88 3.52
C GLU A 224 30.24 -2.61 3.23
N LEU A 225 29.29 -1.93 2.60
CA LEU A 225 27.93 -2.40 2.39
C LEU A 225 27.65 -2.49 0.89
N HIS A 226 27.34 -3.67 0.39
CA HIS A 226 26.96 -3.86 -1.01
C HIS A 226 25.44 -3.94 -1.13
N CYS A 227 24.87 -3.02 -1.90
CA CYS A 227 23.46 -2.99 -2.23
C CYS A 227 23.23 -3.60 -3.61
N ILE A 228 22.22 -4.45 -3.71
CA ILE A 228 21.82 -5.10 -4.95
C ILE A 228 20.35 -4.85 -5.23
N LYS A 229 19.96 -5.07 -6.48
CA LYS A 229 18.55 -5.10 -6.90
C LYS A 229 17.93 -6.44 -6.50
N GLY A 230 16.79 -6.38 -5.81
CA GLY A 230 16.03 -7.55 -5.34
C GLY A 230 14.53 -7.32 -5.41
N ILE A 231 13.74 -8.30 -4.96
CA ILE A 231 12.27 -8.24 -4.90
C ILE A 231 11.76 -8.68 -3.53
N GLY A 232 10.62 -8.11 -3.12
CA GLY A 232 10.01 -8.38 -1.81
C GLY A 232 9.67 -9.87 -1.58
N ALA A 233 9.47 -10.65 -2.63
CA ALA A 233 9.24 -12.10 -2.55
C ALA A 233 10.47 -12.88 -2.04
N ASP A 234 11.68 -12.38 -2.30
CA ASP A 234 12.93 -12.96 -1.77
C ASP A 234 13.13 -12.56 -0.31
N HIS A 235 13.03 -11.26 -0.03
CA HIS A 235 13.14 -10.74 1.34
C HIS A 235 12.36 -9.44 1.50
N ALA A 236 11.69 -9.27 2.64
CA ALA A 236 10.82 -8.12 2.91
C ALA A 236 11.52 -6.75 2.81
N LYS A 237 12.85 -6.70 3.04
CA LYS A 237 13.66 -5.48 2.86
C LYS A 237 13.62 -4.89 1.45
N PHE A 238 13.30 -5.72 0.46
CA PHE A 238 13.13 -5.29 -0.92
C PHE A 238 11.69 -4.86 -1.25
N SER A 239 10.77 -4.87 -0.29
CA SER A 239 9.42 -4.34 -0.54
C SER A 239 9.50 -2.82 -0.67
N PRO A 240 9.09 -2.23 -1.81
CA PRO A 240 9.15 -0.78 -2.00
C PRO A 240 7.96 -0.05 -1.36
N VAL A 241 7.03 -0.78 -0.76
CA VAL A 241 5.86 -0.25 -0.05
C VAL A 241 5.99 -0.56 1.44
N ALA A 242 5.64 0.41 2.28
CA ALA A 242 5.41 0.16 3.70
C ALA A 242 4.17 -0.72 3.84
N THR A 243 3.09 -0.32 3.17
CA THR A 243 1.91 -1.16 2.97
C THR A 243 1.21 -0.80 1.66
N ALA A 244 0.61 -1.81 1.03
CA ALA A 244 -0.28 -1.63 -0.10
C ALA A 244 -1.54 -2.46 0.17
N THR A 245 -2.66 -1.77 0.29
CA THR A 245 -3.95 -2.41 0.61
C THR A 245 -5.06 -1.83 -0.23
N TYR A 246 -6.18 -2.54 -0.24
CA TYR A 246 -7.42 -2.00 -0.76
C TYR A 246 -8.57 -2.39 0.16
N ARG A 247 -9.63 -1.61 0.12
CA ARG A 247 -10.94 -1.97 0.66
C ARG A 247 -12.01 -1.67 -0.38
N LEU A 248 -13.12 -2.39 -0.34
CA LEU A 248 -14.27 -2.06 -1.19
C LEU A 248 -15.00 -0.84 -0.62
N LEU A 249 -15.58 -0.01 -1.49
CA LEU A 249 -16.42 1.12 -1.09
C LEU A 249 -17.60 0.61 -0.25
N PRO A 250 -17.82 1.11 0.98
CA PRO A 250 -19.02 0.79 1.75
C PRO A 250 -20.30 1.26 1.06
N ASP A 251 -21.35 0.47 1.15
CA ASP A 251 -22.71 0.81 0.74
C ASP A 251 -23.59 0.76 1.99
N ILE A 252 -24.24 1.89 2.32
CA ILE A 252 -25.12 1.99 3.48
C ILE A 252 -26.50 2.39 2.96
N LYS A 253 -27.49 1.51 3.14
CA LYS A 253 -28.86 1.75 2.72
C LYS A 253 -29.79 1.84 3.93
N ILE A 254 -30.46 2.97 4.06
CA ILE A 254 -31.54 3.17 5.03
C ILE A 254 -32.83 2.75 4.34
N LEU A 255 -33.36 1.58 4.72
CA LEU A 255 -34.55 0.96 4.13
C LEU A 255 -35.85 1.57 4.69
N ARG A 256 -35.80 2.05 5.94
CA ARG A 256 -36.92 2.69 6.61
C ARG A 256 -36.45 3.93 7.35
N PRO A 257 -37.27 4.98 7.44
CA PRO A 257 -36.93 6.20 8.17
C PRO A 257 -36.43 5.95 9.59
N ILE A 258 -35.36 6.66 9.95
CA ILE A 258 -34.82 6.73 11.31
C ILE A 258 -34.86 8.19 11.70
N ILE A 259 -35.71 8.53 12.67
CA ILE A 259 -36.06 9.91 13.05
C ILE A 259 -35.84 10.18 14.54
N GLY A 260 -35.84 11.45 14.93
CA GLY A 260 -35.78 11.90 16.31
C GLY A 260 -34.47 11.52 17.01
N ASP A 261 -34.59 10.97 18.23
CA ASP A 261 -33.42 10.56 19.02
C ASP A 261 -32.76 9.29 18.49
N ASP A 262 -33.51 8.42 17.82
CA ASP A 262 -32.96 7.25 17.12
C ASP A 262 -32.02 7.69 16.00
N ALA A 263 -32.31 8.78 15.29
CA ALA A 263 -31.43 9.32 14.25
C ALA A 263 -30.07 9.75 14.84
N LYS A 264 -30.09 10.43 16.00
CA LYS A 264 -28.88 10.84 16.72
C LYS A 264 -28.08 9.63 17.21
N LYS A 265 -28.76 8.60 17.72
CA LYS A 265 -28.13 7.35 18.16
C LYS A 265 -27.52 6.60 16.98
N PHE A 266 -28.25 6.50 15.87
CA PHE A 266 -27.78 5.87 14.64
C PHE A 266 -26.52 6.55 14.11
N ALA A 267 -26.48 7.89 14.06
CA ALA A 267 -25.30 8.62 13.63
C ALA A 267 -24.05 8.33 14.50
N LYS A 268 -24.24 8.10 15.82
CA LYS A 268 -23.14 7.74 16.74
C LYS A 268 -22.60 6.32 16.54
N CYS A 269 -23.33 5.44 15.84
CA CYS A 269 -22.85 4.10 15.50
C CYS A 269 -21.78 4.12 14.39
N PHE A 270 -21.62 5.24 13.67
CA PHE A 270 -20.67 5.38 12.57
C PHE A 270 -19.58 6.41 12.88
N PRO A 271 -18.45 6.36 12.16
CA PRO A 271 -17.48 7.45 12.18
C PRO A 271 -18.10 8.80 11.82
N SER A 272 -17.51 9.87 12.36
CA SER A 272 -17.98 11.24 12.10
C SER A 272 -17.96 11.56 10.60
N GLY A 273 -19.07 12.08 10.08
CA GLY A 273 -19.23 12.48 8.69
C GLY A 273 -19.81 11.41 7.77
N VAL A 274 -20.01 10.16 8.24
CA VAL A 274 -20.68 9.11 7.45
C VAL A 274 -22.18 9.36 7.38
N ILE A 275 -22.81 9.55 8.54
CA ILE A 275 -24.23 9.82 8.68
C ILE A 275 -24.44 11.29 9.08
N GLY A 276 -25.28 11.97 8.33
CA GLY A 276 -25.75 13.33 8.62
C GLY A 276 -27.12 13.31 9.29
N LEU A 277 -27.46 14.44 9.92
CA LEU A 277 -28.77 14.69 10.49
C LEU A 277 -29.41 15.86 9.73
N GLU A 278 -30.52 15.59 9.06
CA GLU A 278 -31.30 16.59 8.33
C GLU A 278 -32.69 16.72 8.93
N LYS A 279 -33.39 17.82 8.67
CA LYS A 279 -34.79 17.93 9.07
C LYS A 279 -35.69 17.30 8.02
N VAL A 280 -36.72 16.57 8.45
CA VAL A 280 -37.79 16.08 7.57
C VAL A 280 -38.48 17.28 6.93
N THR A 281 -38.58 17.25 5.60
CA THR A 281 -39.22 18.33 4.84
C THR A 281 -40.74 18.23 4.86
N ARG A 282 -41.42 19.34 4.57
CA ARG A 282 -42.88 19.40 4.42
C ARG A 282 -43.43 18.46 3.36
N GLU A 283 -42.65 18.22 2.30
CA GLU A 283 -43.05 17.35 1.19
C GLU A 283 -42.98 15.88 1.62
N GLU A 284 -41.89 15.47 2.25
CA GLU A 284 -41.72 14.12 2.80
C GLU A 284 -42.76 13.77 3.86
N ALA A 285 -43.10 14.74 4.72
CA ALA A 285 -44.09 14.57 5.78
C ALA A 285 -45.54 14.47 5.27
N LYS A 286 -45.82 14.89 4.03
CA LYS A 286 -47.14 14.79 3.39
C LYS A 286 -47.30 13.54 2.53
N GLN A 287 -46.20 12.93 2.11
CA GLN A 287 -46.23 11.76 1.26
C GLN A 287 -46.66 10.53 2.07
N LYS A 288 -47.78 9.92 1.67
CA LYS A 288 -48.24 8.67 2.26
C LYS A 288 -47.30 7.51 1.93
N ASP A 289 -47.13 6.61 2.88
CA ASP A 289 -46.22 5.46 2.89
C ASP A 289 -44.72 5.81 2.85
N SER A 290 -44.35 7.08 3.07
CA SER A 290 -42.94 7.51 3.14
C SER A 290 -42.25 7.09 4.44
N GLY A 291 -43.03 6.81 5.49
CA GLY A 291 -42.57 6.61 6.87
C GLY A 291 -42.11 7.89 7.57
N TYR A 292 -42.22 9.06 6.92
CA TYR A 292 -41.97 10.38 7.49
C TYR A 292 -43.26 11.16 7.80
N GLU A 293 -44.42 10.54 7.59
CA GLU A 293 -45.74 11.15 7.74
C GLU A 293 -45.94 11.80 9.11
N GLY A 294 -46.31 13.08 9.13
CA GLY A 294 -46.59 13.81 10.38
C GLY A 294 -45.35 14.19 11.21
N HIS A 295 -44.14 13.84 10.79
CA HIS A 295 -42.89 14.13 11.49
C HIS A 295 -42.15 15.36 10.93
N GLU A 296 -42.89 16.38 10.46
CA GLU A 296 -42.31 17.60 9.90
C GLU A 296 -41.35 18.28 10.90
N GLY A 297 -40.11 18.56 10.46
CA GLY A 297 -39.11 19.27 11.26
C GLY A 297 -38.34 18.40 12.26
N GLU A 298 -38.69 17.12 12.42
CA GLU A 298 -37.86 16.17 13.16
C GLU A 298 -36.54 15.87 12.45
N LEU A 299 -35.53 15.46 13.21
CA LEU A 299 -34.24 15.06 12.64
C LEU A 299 -34.34 13.66 12.05
N LYS A 300 -33.98 13.49 10.78
CA LYS A 300 -33.81 12.20 10.10
C LYS A 300 -32.32 11.91 9.86
N ALA A 301 -31.94 10.65 9.90
CA ALA A 301 -30.62 10.21 9.50
C ALA A 301 -30.52 10.09 7.97
N VAL A 302 -29.44 10.62 7.39
CA VAL A 302 -29.12 10.50 5.96
C VAL A 302 -27.68 10.03 5.79
N VAL A 303 -27.42 9.25 4.75
CA VAL A 303 -26.05 8.83 4.41
C VAL A 303 -25.40 9.98 3.64
N VAL A 304 -24.35 10.58 4.21
CA VAL A 304 -23.64 11.71 3.61
C VAL A 304 -22.42 11.23 2.84
N ASP A 305 -21.55 10.47 3.50
CA ASP A 305 -20.29 10.02 2.92
C ASP A 305 -19.94 8.60 3.38
N PRO A 306 -20.39 7.56 2.65
CA PRO A 306 -20.09 6.18 3.01
C PRO A 306 -18.60 5.85 2.85
N PHE A 307 -17.82 6.67 2.14
CA PHE A 307 -16.38 6.46 1.98
C PHE A 307 -15.66 6.46 3.34
N LYS A 308 -16.08 7.32 4.27
CA LYS A 308 -15.47 7.45 5.60
C LYS A 308 -15.78 6.30 6.55
N ASP A 309 -16.70 5.41 6.19
CA ASP A 309 -17.08 4.31 7.06
C ASP A 309 -15.97 3.24 7.15
N THR A 310 -15.79 2.73 8.36
CA THR A 310 -14.88 1.62 8.66
C THR A 310 -15.59 0.26 8.67
N VAL A 311 -16.92 0.26 8.53
CA VAL A 311 -17.79 -0.92 8.55
C VAL A 311 -17.67 -1.68 9.88
N SER A 312 -17.78 -0.94 10.99
CA SER A 312 -17.72 -1.47 12.37
C SER A 312 -18.87 -2.42 12.71
N ARG A 313 -19.99 -2.31 11.97
CA ARG A 313 -21.26 -3.03 12.21
C ARG A 313 -21.98 -2.67 13.51
N GLU A 314 -21.59 -1.58 14.18
CA GLU A 314 -22.19 -1.22 15.46
C GLU A 314 -23.70 -1.00 15.37
N CYS A 315 -24.20 -0.44 14.26
CA CYS A 315 -25.63 -0.25 14.06
C CYS A 315 -26.43 -1.56 14.04
N LEU A 316 -25.81 -2.70 13.75
CA LEU A 316 -26.49 -4.01 13.71
C LEU A 316 -26.69 -4.62 15.12
N ARG A 317 -26.03 -4.08 16.15
CA ARG A 317 -26.17 -4.54 17.54
C ARG A 317 -27.40 -3.97 18.24
N HIS A 318 -28.00 -2.93 17.69
CA HIS A 318 -29.13 -2.23 18.29
C HIS A 318 -30.46 -2.75 17.70
N GLU A 319 -31.38 -3.14 18.57
CA GLU A 319 -32.68 -3.70 18.17
C GLU A 319 -33.53 -2.67 17.39
N GLU A 320 -33.44 -1.38 17.75
CA GLU A 320 -34.21 -0.32 17.09
C GLU A 320 -33.84 -0.09 15.61
N PHE A 321 -32.69 -0.59 15.15
CA PHE A 321 -32.23 -0.47 13.76
C PHE A 321 -32.43 -1.76 12.94
N GLN A 322 -32.88 -2.85 13.58
CA GLN A 322 -33.13 -4.11 12.89
C GLN A 322 -34.19 -3.93 11.80
N GLY A 323 -33.87 -4.39 10.58
CA GLY A 323 -34.73 -4.24 9.41
C GLY A 323 -34.87 -2.82 8.86
N LYS A 324 -34.21 -1.82 9.46
CA LYS A 324 -34.20 -0.43 8.96
C LYS A 324 -32.96 -0.12 8.13
N VAL A 325 -31.87 -0.89 8.28
CA VAL A 325 -30.57 -0.60 7.69
C VAL A 325 -30.03 -1.85 7.01
N LYS A 326 -29.44 -1.68 5.83
CA LYS A 326 -28.66 -2.70 5.14
C LYS A 326 -27.25 -2.17 4.88
N LEU A 327 -26.27 -2.92 5.36
CA LEU A 327 -24.85 -2.64 5.13
C LEU A 327 -24.35 -3.53 4.00
N GLY A 328 -23.49 -2.97 3.15
CA GLY A 328 -22.88 -3.67 2.04
C GLY A 328 -21.54 -3.08 1.64
N ARG A 329 -20.95 -3.64 0.59
CA ARG A 329 -19.79 -3.09 -0.09
C ARG A 329 -19.92 -3.27 -1.60
N VAL A 330 -19.54 -2.27 -2.38
CA VAL A 330 -19.58 -2.31 -3.85
C VAL A 330 -18.41 -3.16 -4.36
N ARG A 331 -18.70 -4.30 -4.99
CA ARG A 331 -17.73 -5.36 -5.36
C ARG A 331 -16.67 -4.90 -6.36
N ASP A 332 -17.04 -4.01 -7.28
CA ASP A 332 -16.20 -3.53 -8.37
C ASP A 332 -15.61 -2.13 -8.11
N HIS A 333 -15.69 -1.63 -6.87
CA HIS A 333 -15.12 -0.34 -6.46
C HIS A 333 -14.08 -0.54 -5.36
N PHE A 334 -12.82 -0.56 -5.75
CA PHE A 334 -11.69 -0.73 -4.84
C PHE A 334 -11.08 0.61 -4.47
N ILE A 335 -10.99 0.92 -3.19
CA ILE A 335 -10.24 2.07 -2.66
C ILE A 335 -8.86 1.56 -2.28
N PHE A 336 -7.86 1.86 -3.12
CA PHE A 336 -6.47 1.53 -2.87
C PHE A 336 -5.81 2.58 -1.98
N ASN A 337 -4.93 2.12 -1.10
CA ASN A 337 -3.96 2.96 -0.40
C ASN A 337 -2.57 2.34 -0.55
N ILE A 338 -1.63 3.13 -1.07
CA ILE A 338 -0.25 2.73 -1.35
C ILE A 338 0.68 3.68 -0.60
N GLU A 339 1.41 3.15 0.37
CA GLU A 339 2.41 3.87 1.13
C GLU A 339 3.80 3.42 0.67
N SER A 340 4.56 4.33 0.07
CA SER A 340 5.93 4.08 -0.39
C SER A 340 6.92 4.14 0.77
N VAL A 341 7.96 3.30 0.73
CA VAL A 341 9.11 3.44 1.65
C VAL A 341 10.08 4.56 1.25
N GLY A 342 9.82 5.22 0.11
CA GLY A 342 10.49 6.43 -0.35
C GLY A 342 11.57 6.25 -1.42
N GLN A 343 11.80 5.02 -1.89
CA GLN A 343 12.66 4.76 -3.05
C GLN A 343 12.01 5.16 -4.38
N PHE A 344 10.69 5.00 -4.46
CA PHE A 344 9.86 5.40 -5.60
C PHE A 344 8.73 6.31 -5.10
N GLU A 345 8.18 7.14 -5.98
CA GLU A 345 6.94 7.87 -5.67
C GLU A 345 5.74 6.91 -5.69
N SER A 346 4.73 7.20 -4.86
CA SER A 346 3.61 6.28 -4.64
C SER A 346 2.74 6.03 -5.87
N ASP A 347 2.60 6.99 -6.77
CA ASP A 347 1.87 6.83 -8.04
C ASP A 347 2.64 5.95 -9.04
N THR A 348 3.96 6.15 -9.11
CA THR A 348 4.88 5.39 -9.96
C THR A 348 4.88 3.92 -9.59
N LEU A 349 4.79 3.60 -8.29
CA LEU A 349 4.70 2.21 -7.81
C LEU A 349 3.50 1.46 -8.40
N PHE A 350 2.34 2.09 -8.45
CA PHE A 350 1.17 1.45 -9.07
C PHE A 350 1.40 1.17 -10.55
N LEU A 351 1.98 2.12 -11.28
CA LEU A 351 2.32 1.94 -12.70
C LEU A 351 3.35 0.82 -12.92
N GLU A 352 4.37 0.71 -12.05
CA GLU A 352 5.33 -0.39 -12.10
C GLU A 352 4.66 -1.75 -11.88
N SER A 353 3.67 -1.82 -10.97
CA SER A 353 2.92 -3.07 -10.76
C SER A 353 2.16 -3.53 -12.02
N VAL A 354 1.58 -2.58 -12.77
CA VAL A 354 0.90 -2.86 -14.04
C VAL A 354 1.91 -3.31 -15.10
N LYS A 355 3.07 -2.66 -15.18
CA LYS A 355 4.16 -3.04 -16.10
C LYS A 355 4.65 -4.46 -15.82
N VAL A 356 4.87 -4.82 -14.55
CA VAL A 356 5.31 -6.18 -14.16
C VAL A 356 4.30 -7.23 -14.60
N LEU A 357 3.00 -7.01 -14.35
CA LEU A 357 1.95 -7.95 -14.79
C LEU A 357 1.95 -8.10 -16.32
N LYS A 358 2.04 -6.99 -17.05
CA LYS A 358 2.12 -7.00 -18.52
C LYS A 358 3.33 -7.79 -19.03
N LEU A 359 4.50 -7.59 -18.41
CA LEU A 359 5.74 -8.31 -18.76
C LEU A 359 5.62 -9.81 -18.50
N LYS A 360 4.96 -10.23 -17.42
CA LYS A 360 4.68 -11.64 -17.14
C LYS A 360 3.82 -12.27 -18.22
N CYS A 361 2.71 -11.64 -18.60
CA CYS A 361 1.85 -12.13 -19.69
C CYS A 361 2.61 -12.20 -21.02
N ALA A 362 3.44 -11.20 -21.33
CA ALA A 362 4.26 -11.19 -22.54
C ALA A 362 5.33 -12.30 -22.55
N ARG A 363 5.93 -12.61 -21.39
CA ARG A 363 6.88 -13.73 -21.25
C ARG A 363 6.20 -15.07 -21.52
N TRP A 364 5.02 -15.30 -20.94
CA TRP A 364 4.24 -16.52 -21.19
C TRP A 364 3.85 -16.67 -22.66
N LYS A 365 3.35 -15.59 -23.30
CA LYS A 365 3.00 -15.59 -24.72
C LYS A 365 4.19 -15.97 -25.62
N ARG A 366 5.39 -15.46 -25.32
CA ARG A 366 6.61 -15.82 -26.04
C ARG A 366 6.98 -17.28 -25.83
N GLY A 367 6.99 -17.76 -24.58
CA GLY A 367 7.29 -19.17 -24.28
C GLY A 367 6.34 -20.15 -24.96
N LEU A 368 5.04 -19.84 -25.02
CA LEU A 368 4.07 -20.64 -25.79
C LEU A 368 4.36 -20.63 -27.29
N THR A 369 4.77 -19.49 -27.83
CA THR A 369 5.15 -19.39 -29.25
C THR A 369 6.40 -20.22 -29.56
N ASP A 370 7.36 -20.23 -28.64
CA ASP A 370 8.59 -21.01 -28.77
C ASP A 370 8.34 -22.52 -28.65
N LEU A 371 7.36 -22.95 -27.84
CA LEU A 371 6.95 -24.36 -27.73
C LEU A 371 6.17 -24.87 -28.95
N MET A 372 5.51 -23.98 -29.69
CA MET A 372 4.74 -24.32 -30.90
C MET A 372 5.60 -24.32 -32.17
N ARG A 373 6.88 -23.92 -32.07
CA ARG A 373 7.89 -24.03 -33.13
C ARG A 373 8.68 -25.31 -32.95
#